data_AF-A0A955GDZ0-F1
#
_entry.id   AF-A0A955GDZ0-F1
#
_cell.length_a   1.000
_cell.length_b   1.000
_cell.length_c   1.000
_cell.angle_alpha   90.00
_cell.angle_beta   90.00
_cell.angle_gamma   90.00
#
_symmetry.space_group_name_H-M   'P 1'
#
loop_
_entity.id
_entity.type
_entity.pdbx_description
1 polymer ?
#
loop_
_entity_poly.entity_id
_entity_poly.type
_entity_poly.pdbx_seq_one_letter_code
_entity_poly.pdbx_strand_id
1 'polypeptide(L)'
;MEPQNQNPYDFIVNPNGPQHGKSPGINFSSGKNKILIYAVFGLVAIILLIIGISVISSLGKTNNQDLVEVDAQQTEIVRIIELGQKDARSADVLNQLATLNVLISSDKSAVESLLTKRSVKPDKNALASAKNSDTDSALDKAKQIGNYDDVIIQQISKQSNEYYQSLKTALPDASTSAEKNLLNTAISNIELFAKNISVNSN
;
A
#
# COMPACT_ATOMS: atom_id res chain seq x y z
N MET A 1 -18.18 17.51 -61.92
CA MET A 1 -18.42 16.87 -60.60
C MET A 1 -18.27 17.97 -59.56
N GLU A 2 -19.37 18.51 -59.06
CA GLU A 2 -19.39 19.53 -58.01
C GLU A 2 -19.46 18.86 -56.62
N PRO A 3 -18.75 19.37 -55.59
CA PRO A 3 -18.79 18.77 -54.26
C PRO A 3 -20.06 19.15 -53.49
N GLN A 4 -20.68 18.16 -52.83
CA GLN A 4 -21.88 18.34 -52.01
C GLN A 4 -21.56 19.12 -50.73
N ASN A 5 -22.28 20.23 -50.58
CA ASN A 5 -22.27 21.13 -49.43
C ASN A 5 -23.09 20.54 -48.28
N GLN A 6 -22.44 20.07 -47.21
CA GLN A 6 -23.11 19.61 -45.98
C GLN A 6 -23.34 20.82 -45.06
N ASN A 7 -24.61 21.21 -44.92
CA ASN A 7 -25.03 22.40 -44.17
C ASN A 7 -24.91 22.16 -42.66
N PRO A 8 -24.09 22.94 -41.92
CA PRO A 8 -23.70 22.64 -40.54
C PRO A 8 -24.76 22.94 -39.47
N TYR A 9 -25.97 23.37 -39.85
CA TYR A 9 -27.00 23.84 -38.91
C TYR A 9 -28.15 22.85 -38.65
N ASP A 10 -27.97 21.58 -39.00
CA ASP A 10 -28.99 20.52 -38.81
C ASP A 10 -29.30 20.22 -37.32
N PHE A 11 -28.47 20.72 -36.40
CA PHE A 11 -28.67 20.56 -34.95
C PHE A 11 -29.79 21.44 -34.37
N ILE A 12 -30.26 22.47 -35.08
CA ILE A 12 -31.27 23.40 -34.55
C ILE A 12 -32.71 22.89 -34.81
N VAL A 13 -32.90 21.98 -35.77
CA VAL A 13 -34.21 21.74 -36.39
C VAL A 13 -34.93 20.48 -35.88
N ASN A 14 -34.33 19.66 -35.02
CA ASN A 14 -34.95 18.40 -34.59
C ASN A 14 -34.83 18.13 -33.07
N PRO A 15 -35.82 18.54 -32.26
CA PRO A 15 -35.78 18.35 -30.81
C PRO A 15 -36.12 16.93 -30.31
N ASN A 16 -36.18 15.90 -31.18
CA ASN A 16 -36.48 14.51 -30.78
C ASN A 16 -35.41 13.48 -31.21
N GLY A 17 -34.13 13.77 -30.95
CA GLY A 17 -33.03 12.80 -31.05
C GLY A 17 -32.70 12.12 -29.70
N PRO A 18 -32.32 10.83 -29.66
CA PRO A 18 -32.29 10.04 -28.44
C PRO A 18 -31.25 10.52 -27.42
N GLN A 19 -31.73 10.84 -26.22
CA GLN A 19 -30.91 11.07 -25.03
C GLN A 19 -30.38 9.74 -24.49
N HIS A 20 -29.07 9.55 -24.43
CA HIS A 20 -28.47 8.61 -23.48
C HIS A 20 -27.16 9.20 -22.94
N GLY A 21 -27.20 9.51 -21.63
CA GLY A 21 -26.06 9.99 -20.87
C GLY A 21 -24.94 8.94 -20.83
N LYS A 22 -23.69 9.44 -20.87
CA LYS A 22 -22.51 8.63 -20.61
C LYS A 22 -21.78 9.24 -19.41
N SER A 23 -21.78 8.48 -18.33
CA SER A 23 -20.94 8.65 -17.14
C SER A 23 -19.46 8.80 -17.53
N PRO A 24 -18.63 9.45 -16.69
CA PRO A 24 -17.20 9.58 -16.94
C PRO A 24 -16.51 8.21 -16.75
N GLY A 25 -16.49 7.43 -17.83
CA GLY A 25 -15.72 6.19 -17.91
C GLY A 25 -14.24 6.53 -18.06
N ILE A 26 -13.43 6.04 -17.11
CA ILE A 26 -11.98 6.14 -17.18
C ILE A 26 -11.49 5.41 -18.42
N ASN A 27 -10.93 6.17 -19.35
CA ASN A 27 -10.46 5.69 -20.63
C ASN A 27 -9.05 5.10 -20.46
N PHE A 28 -8.94 3.83 -20.06
CA PHE A 28 -7.69 3.08 -20.07
C PHE A 28 -7.37 2.62 -21.50
N SER A 29 -6.78 3.53 -22.27
CA SER A 29 -6.16 3.22 -23.55
C SER A 29 -4.80 2.53 -23.36
N SER A 30 -4.57 1.54 -24.22
CA SER A 30 -3.29 0.93 -24.61
C SER A 30 -2.99 -0.46 -24.00
N GLY A 31 -3.22 -1.47 -24.84
CA GLY A 31 -3.24 -2.90 -24.56
C GLY A 31 -1.92 -3.57 -24.22
N LYS A 32 -0.88 -2.83 -23.82
CA LYS A 32 0.40 -3.38 -23.36
C LYS A 32 0.57 -3.32 -21.83
N ASN A 33 -0.20 -2.47 -21.14
CA ASN A 33 -0.12 -2.31 -19.69
C ASN A 33 -1.07 -3.25 -18.93
N LYS A 34 -2.05 -3.83 -19.64
CA LYS A 34 -3.01 -4.77 -19.04
C LYS A 34 -2.35 -6.07 -18.61
N ILE A 35 -1.40 -6.58 -19.39
CA ILE A 35 -0.66 -7.81 -19.05
C ILE A 35 0.23 -7.60 -17.82
N LEU A 36 0.88 -6.44 -17.68
CA LEU A 36 1.68 -6.12 -16.49
C LEU A 36 0.80 -5.99 -15.24
N ILE A 37 -0.36 -5.33 -15.35
CA ILE A 37 -1.33 -5.19 -14.25
C ILE A 37 -1.93 -6.55 -13.87
N TYR A 38 -2.29 -7.39 -14.84
CA TYR A 38 -2.79 -8.75 -14.55
C TYR A 38 -1.69 -9.67 -14.02
N ALA A 39 -0.42 -9.47 -14.40
CA ALA A 39 0.70 -10.22 -13.84
C ALA A 39 0.97 -9.83 -12.38
N VAL A 40 0.95 -8.54 -12.05
CA VAL A 40 1.11 -8.05 -10.67
C VAL A 40 -0.11 -8.45 -9.81
N PHE A 41 -1.33 -8.27 -10.32
CA PHE A 41 -2.55 -8.66 -9.61
C PHE A 41 -2.66 -10.18 -9.45
N GLY A 42 -2.23 -10.95 -10.46
CA GLY A 42 -2.18 -12.41 -10.40
C GLY A 42 -1.16 -12.93 -9.39
N LEU A 43 0.00 -12.30 -9.30
CA LEU A 43 1.03 -12.63 -8.31
C LEU A 43 0.52 -12.37 -6.88
N VAL A 44 -0.10 -11.21 -6.63
CA VAL A 44 -0.69 -10.87 -5.33
C VAL A 44 -1.85 -11.82 -4.98
N ALA A 45 -2.72 -12.14 -5.93
CA ALA A 45 -3.83 -13.07 -5.71
C ALA A 45 -3.35 -14.51 -5.40
N ILE A 46 -2.29 -14.99 -6.05
CA ILE A 46 -1.70 -16.31 -5.79
C ILE A 46 -1.05 -16.34 -4.41
N ILE A 47 -0.35 -15.28 -4.01
CA ILE A 47 0.23 -15.15 -2.66
C ILE A 47 -0.88 -15.18 -1.59
N LEU A 48 -1.98 -14.45 -1.79
CA LEU A 48 -3.14 -14.47 -0.88
C LEU A 48 -3.82 -15.85 -0.80
N LEU A 49 -3.85 -16.59 -1.91
CA LEU A 49 -4.45 -17.93 -1.98
C LEU A 49 -3.59 -18.98 -1.27
N ILE A 50 -2.26 -18.87 -1.34
CA ILE A 50 -1.31 -19.73 -0.60
C ILE A 50 -1.41 -19.49 0.92
N ILE A 51 -1.61 -18.24 1.35
CA ILE A 51 -1.81 -17.87 2.77
C ILE A 51 -3.18 -18.37 3.29
N GLY A 52 -4.17 -18.52 2.41
CA GLY A 52 -5.53 -18.93 2.75
C GLY A 52 -5.68 -20.37 3.26
N ILE A 53 -4.88 -21.32 2.75
CA ILE A 53 -5.15 -22.77 2.92
C ILE A 53 -4.32 -23.44 4.03
N SER A 54 -3.23 -22.83 4.51
CA SER A 54 -2.23 -23.55 5.32
C SER A 54 -2.17 -23.14 6.79
N VAL A 55 -3.27 -23.15 7.56
CA VAL A 55 -3.14 -23.17 9.05
C VAL A 55 -4.40 -23.68 9.75
N ILE A 56 -4.51 -25.00 9.88
CA ILE A 56 -5.28 -25.66 10.94
C ILE A 56 -4.34 -26.64 11.62
N SER A 57 -3.39 -26.16 12.42
CA SER A 57 -2.66 -26.97 13.41
C SER A 57 -1.57 -26.17 14.14
N SER A 58 -1.95 -25.45 15.19
CA SER A 58 -1.17 -25.34 16.44
C SER A 58 -1.93 -24.49 17.47
N LEU A 59 -2.79 -25.14 18.27
CA LEU A 59 -3.29 -24.56 19.52
C LEU A 59 -2.20 -24.62 20.61
N GLY A 60 -1.04 -24.02 20.33
CA GLY A 60 -0.09 -23.59 21.36
C GLY A 60 -0.28 -22.09 21.55
N LYS A 61 -0.27 -21.57 22.77
CA LYS A 61 -0.25 -20.12 23.03
C LYS A 61 1.10 -19.56 22.56
N THR A 62 1.27 -19.37 21.25
CA THR A 62 2.33 -18.53 20.71
C THR A 62 2.12 -17.13 21.28
N ASN A 63 3.17 -16.52 21.84
CA ASN A 63 3.11 -15.14 22.28
C ASN A 63 2.83 -14.28 21.05
N ASN A 64 1.62 -13.71 20.95
CA ASN A 64 1.24 -12.91 19.78
C ASN A 64 1.76 -11.48 19.83
N GLN A 65 2.45 -11.10 20.92
CA GLN A 65 2.94 -9.75 21.12
C GLN A 65 3.81 -9.26 19.96
N ASP A 66 4.67 -10.13 19.40
CA ASP A 66 5.54 -9.74 18.29
C ASP A 66 4.76 -9.51 17.00
N LEU A 67 3.68 -10.28 16.75
CA LEU A 67 2.79 -10.03 15.61
C LEU A 67 1.93 -8.78 15.82
N VAL A 68 1.55 -8.48 17.07
CA VAL A 68 0.84 -7.23 17.40
C VAL A 68 1.76 -6.03 17.17
N GLU A 69 3.04 -6.15 17.52
CA GLU A 69 4.04 -5.10 17.25
C GLU A 69 4.24 -4.93 15.73
N VAL A 70 4.36 -6.02 14.97
CA VAL A 70 4.39 -5.99 13.50
C VAL A 70 3.17 -5.22 12.94
N ASP A 71 1.97 -5.49 13.45
CA ASP A 71 0.74 -4.82 13.01
C ASP A 71 0.68 -3.34 13.42
N ALA A 72 1.22 -2.99 14.59
CA ALA A 72 1.37 -1.61 15.04
C ALA A 72 2.32 -0.83 14.12
N GLN A 73 3.47 -1.42 13.79
CA GLN A 73 4.46 -0.84 12.87
C GLN A 73 3.85 -0.60 11.47
N GLN A 74 3.10 -1.57 10.94
CA GLN A 74 2.39 -1.42 9.67
C GLN A 74 1.35 -0.29 9.72
N THR A 75 0.62 -0.20 10.84
CA THR A 75 -0.37 0.86 11.06
C THR A 75 0.27 2.24 11.06
N GLU A 76 1.44 2.40 11.69
CA GLU A 76 2.17 3.66 11.68
C GLU A 76 2.71 4.01 10.30
N ILE A 77 3.23 3.04 9.54
CA ILE A 77 3.67 3.27 8.16
C ILE A 77 2.51 3.77 7.30
N VAL A 78 1.34 3.13 7.38
CA VAL A 78 0.13 3.57 6.64
C VAL A 78 -0.24 5.00 7.03
N ARG A 79 -0.20 5.35 8.32
CA ARG A 79 -0.47 6.71 8.77
C ARG A 79 0.51 7.73 8.20
N ILE A 80 1.81 7.42 8.20
CA ILE A 80 2.84 8.31 7.64
C ILE A 80 2.66 8.45 6.12
N ILE A 81 2.30 7.37 5.42
CA ILE A 81 1.97 7.40 3.99
C ILE A 81 0.80 8.35 3.72
N GLU A 82 -0.27 8.28 4.51
CA GLU A 82 -1.44 9.16 4.37
C GLU A 82 -1.07 10.64 4.56
N LEU A 83 -0.20 10.95 5.52
CA LEU A 83 0.35 12.30 5.69
C LEU A 83 1.16 12.72 4.45
N GLY A 84 2.03 11.83 3.97
CA GLY A 84 2.84 12.06 2.78
C GLY A 84 2.00 12.31 1.53
N GLN A 85 0.99 11.49 1.27
CA GLN A 85 0.09 11.65 0.12
C GLN A 85 -0.68 12.98 0.13
N LYS A 86 -0.93 13.55 1.31
CA LYS A 86 -1.61 14.83 1.47
C LYS A 86 -0.71 16.02 1.17
N ASP A 87 0.52 15.99 1.66
CA ASP A 87 1.37 17.18 1.76
C ASP A 87 2.61 17.14 0.85
N ALA A 88 3.03 15.97 0.38
CA ALA A 88 4.13 15.82 -0.56
C ALA A 88 3.82 16.44 -1.94
N ARG A 89 4.86 16.95 -2.60
CA ARG A 89 4.73 17.67 -3.89
C ARG A 89 5.42 16.96 -5.04
N SER A 90 6.52 16.27 -4.77
CA SER A 90 7.25 15.48 -5.75
C SER A 90 6.43 14.28 -6.22
N ALA A 91 6.28 14.14 -7.54
CA ALA A 91 5.65 12.98 -8.14
C ALA A 91 6.41 11.68 -7.80
N ASP A 92 7.73 11.74 -7.68
CA ASP A 92 8.56 10.58 -7.34
C ASP A 92 8.30 10.13 -5.90
N VAL A 93 8.19 11.08 -4.96
CA VAL A 93 7.80 10.78 -3.57
C VAL A 93 6.40 10.16 -3.52
N LEU A 94 5.43 10.74 -4.22
CA LEU A 94 4.07 10.21 -4.27
C LEU A 94 4.03 8.78 -4.86
N ASN A 95 4.82 8.50 -5.90
CA ASN A 95 4.94 7.16 -6.48
C ASN A 95 5.57 6.16 -5.52
N GLN A 96 6.60 6.57 -4.78
CA GLN A 96 7.23 5.74 -3.74
C GLN A 96 6.23 5.43 -2.62
N LEU A 97 5.51 6.44 -2.12
CA LEU A 97 4.49 6.27 -1.08
C LEU A 97 3.35 5.35 -1.56
N ALA A 98 2.89 5.49 -2.80
CA ALA A 98 1.88 4.62 -3.38
C ALA A 98 2.35 3.16 -3.46
N THR A 99 3.59 2.95 -3.90
CA THR A 99 4.21 1.61 -3.96
C THR A 99 4.29 0.99 -2.57
N LEU A 100 4.79 1.74 -1.58
CA LEU A 100 4.85 1.25 -0.20
C LEU A 100 3.47 0.94 0.36
N ASN A 101 2.47 1.77 0.06
CA ASN A 101 1.11 1.57 0.53
C ASN A 101 0.54 0.23 0.08
N VAL A 102 0.79 -0.14 -1.18
CA VAL A 102 0.34 -1.43 -1.73
C VAL A 102 1.01 -2.59 -1.00
N LEU A 103 2.33 -2.52 -0.79
CA LEU A 103 3.08 -3.57 -0.09
C LEU A 103 2.61 -3.72 1.35
N ILE A 104 2.60 -2.63 2.11
CA ILE A 104 2.27 -2.64 3.54
C ILE A 104 0.81 -2.98 3.78
N SER A 105 -0.12 -2.48 2.96
CA SER A 105 -1.55 -2.82 3.12
C SER A 105 -1.80 -4.31 2.86
N SER A 106 -1.11 -4.90 1.87
CA SER A 106 -1.18 -6.34 1.60
C SER A 106 -0.63 -7.15 2.76
N ASP A 107 0.57 -6.81 3.24
CA ASP A 107 1.22 -7.52 4.35
C ASP A 107 0.41 -7.37 5.65
N LYS A 108 -0.14 -6.18 5.91
CA LYS A 108 -1.01 -5.89 7.06
C LYS A 108 -2.27 -6.73 7.04
N SER A 109 -2.96 -6.80 5.90
CA SER A 109 -4.15 -7.65 5.76
C SER A 109 -3.84 -9.12 6.06
N ALA A 110 -2.67 -9.61 5.66
CA ALA A 110 -2.23 -10.97 5.95
C ALA A 110 -1.95 -11.19 7.47
N VAL A 111 -1.27 -10.23 8.12
CA VAL A 111 -1.00 -10.26 9.57
C VAL A 111 -2.30 -10.18 10.38
N GLU A 112 -3.20 -9.26 10.06
CA GLU A 112 -4.51 -9.12 10.70
C GLU A 112 -5.37 -10.40 10.55
N SER A 113 -5.31 -11.05 9.39
CA SER A 113 -5.96 -12.34 9.15
C SER A 113 -5.40 -13.43 10.06
N LEU A 114 -4.07 -13.49 10.23
CA LEU A 114 -3.43 -14.43 11.14
C LEU A 114 -3.80 -14.16 12.61
N LEU A 115 -3.74 -12.90 13.05
CA LEU A 115 -4.14 -12.49 14.40
C LEU A 115 -5.61 -12.84 14.68
N THR A 116 -6.51 -12.54 13.73
CA THR A 116 -7.93 -12.88 13.83
C THR A 116 -8.15 -14.39 13.93
N LYS A 117 -7.44 -15.20 13.14
CA LYS A 117 -7.49 -16.67 13.24
C LYS A 117 -7.02 -17.18 14.60
N ARG A 118 -6.12 -16.45 15.27
CA ARG A 118 -5.66 -16.71 16.64
C ARG A 118 -6.57 -16.11 17.72
N SER A 119 -7.71 -15.53 17.33
CA SER A 119 -8.63 -14.82 18.23
C SER A 119 -7.97 -13.64 18.97
N VAL A 120 -6.90 -13.08 18.40
CA VAL A 120 -6.25 -11.86 18.87
C VAL A 120 -6.77 -10.70 18.05
N LYS A 121 -7.28 -9.69 18.74
CA LYS A 121 -7.70 -8.42 18.14
C LYS A 121 -6.98 -7.30 18.89
N PRO A 122 -5.90 -6.75 18.31
CA PRO A 122 -5.23 -5.59 18.89
C PRO A 122 -6.25 -4.47 19.08
N ASP A 123 -6.23 -3.82 20.24
CA ASP A 123 -7.00 -2.60 20.44
C ASP A 123 -6.29 -1.39 19.80
N LYS A 124 -6.95 -0.23 19.82
CA LYS A 124 -6.40 0.98 19.22
C LYS A 124 -5.11 1.45 19.90
N ASN A 125 -4.92 1.17 21.19
CA ASN A 125 -3.72 1.58 21.92
C ASN A 125 -2.54 0.70 21.52
N ALA A 126 -2.77 -0.61 21.38
CA ALA A 126 -1.78 -1.55 20.86
C ALA A 126 -1.37 -1.17 19.43
N LEU A 127 -2.31 -0.83 18.54
CA LEU A 127 -1.96 -0.42 17.18
C LEU A 127 -1.29 0.97 17.10
N ALA A 128 -1.50 1.82 18.10
CA ALA A 128 -0.86 3.12 18.22
C ALA A 128 0.48 3.07 18.98
N SER A 129 0.92 1.90 19.46
CA SER A 129 2.17 1.78 20.24
C SER A 129 3.40 2.19 19.44
N ALA A 130 3.38 1.94 18.13
CA ALA A 130 4.44 2.30 17.20
C ALA A 130 4.40 3.79 16.80
N LYS A 131 3.34 4.53 17.14
CA LYS A 131 3.22 5.93 16.72
C LYS A 131 4.34 6.77 17.31
N ASN A 132 5.05 7.52 16.46
CA ASN A 132 6.13 8.39 16.89
C ASN A 132 5.74 9.88 16.80
N SER A 133 5.72 10.59 17.94
CA SER A 133 5.43 12.04 17.98
C SER A 133 6.54 12.91 17.37
N ASP A 134 7.78 12.41 17.32
CA ASP A 134 8.89 13.11 16.68
C ASP A 134 8.70 13.16 15.16
N THR A 135 8.07 12.14 14.59
CA THR A 135 7.70 12.11 13.17
C THR A 135 6.72 13.23 12.84
N ASP A 136 5.67 13.41 13.65
CA ASP A 136 4.70 14.50 13.46
C ASP A 136 5.40 15.87 13.54
N SER A 137 6.25 16.06 14.56
CA SER A 137 7.00 17.31 14.76
C SER A 137 7.98 17.60 13.60
N ALA A 138 8.67 16.58 13.10
CA ALA A 138 9.60 16.70 11.98
C ALA A 138 8.87 17.09 10.69
N LEU A 139 7.73 16.44 10.42
CA LEU A 139 6.91 16.71 9.24
C LEU A 139 6.30 18.12 9.27
N ASP A 140 5.78 18.57 10.42
CA ASP A 140 5.22 19.91 10.54
C ASP A 140 6.28 21.00 10.37
N LYS A 141 7.49 20.80 10.92
CA LYS A 141 8.62 21.69 10.67
C LYS A 141 9.01 21.69 9.19
N ALA A 142 9.02 20.53 8.55
CA ALA A 142 9.40 20.40 7.16
C ALA A 142 8.44 21.12 6.20
N LYS A 143 7.15 21.17 6.52
CA LYS A 143 6.16 21.99 5.81
C LYS A 143 6.52 23.48 5.85
N GLN A 144 6.95 23.97 7.01
CA GLN A 144 7.22 25.39 7.21
C GLN A 144 8.47 25.86 6.45
N ILE A 145 9.47 24.99 6.32
CA ILE A 145 10.77 25.33 5.70
C ILE A 145 10.91 24.82 4.26
N GLY A 146 9.87 24.16 3.72
CA GLY A 146 9.80 23.77 2.31
C GLY A 146 10.60 22.52 1.92
N ASN A 147 10.93 21.63 2.86
CA ASN A 147 11.67 20.38 2.61
C ASN A 147 10.86 19.12 2.99
N TYR A 148 9.54 19.21 2.91
CA TYR A 148 8.62 18.14 3.32
C TYR A 148 8.91 16.80 2.63
N ASP A 149 9.16 16.82 1.33
CA ASP A 149 9.41 15.64 0.49
C ASP A 149 10.64 14.84 0.96
N ASP A 150 11.72 15.51 1.32
CA ASP A 150 12.92 14.84 1.85
C ASP A 150 12.65 14.24 3.23
N VAL A 151 11.98 15.01 4.09
CA VAL A 151 11.72 14.59 5.48
C VAL A 151 10.73 13.43 5.52
N ILE A 152 9.68 13.42 4.69
CA ILE A 152 8.74 12.29 4.66
C ILE A 152 9.43 10.99 4.22
N ILE A 153 10.34 11.03 3.25
CA ILE A 153 11.12 9.86 2.84
C ILE A 153 12.05 9.39 3.98
N GLN A 154 12.67 10.30 4.71
CA GLN A 154 13.47 9.94 5.89
C GLN A 154 12.63 9.27 6.98
N GLN A 155 11.43 9.79 7.27
CA GLN A 155 10.53 9.20 8.27
C GLN A 155 10.02 7.83 7.83
N ILE A 156 9.64 7.68 6.56
CA ILE A 156 9.27 6.38 5.99
C ILE A 156 10.42 5.38 6.06
N SER A 157 11.65 5.79 5.73
CA SER A 157 12.83 4.93 5.81
C SER A 157 13.09 4.47 7.26
N LYS A 158 13.00 5.39 8.23
CA LYS A 158 13.12 5.09 9.65
C LYS A 158 12.06 4.08 10.10
N GLN A 159 10.78 4.35 9.82
CA GLN A 159 9.68 3.47 10.22
C GLN A 159 9.75 2.10 9.52
N SER A 160 10.16 2.07 8.25
CA SER A 160 10.37 0.83 7.49
C SER A 160 11.46 -0.04 8.12
N ASN A 161 12.52 0.58 8.66
CA ASN A 161 13.55 -0.15 9.40
C ASN A 161 13.03 -0.69 10.73
N GLU A 162 12.26 0.09 11.50
CA GLU A 162 11.63 -0.38 12.74
C GLU A 162 10.69 -1.57 12.46
N TYR A 163 9.89 -1.47 11.41
CA TYR A 163 9.07 -2.57 10.90
C TYR A 163 9.90 -3.80 10.52
N TYR A 164 10.98 -3.63 9.76
CA TYR A 164 11.89 -4.73 9.41
C TYR A 164 12.46 -5.43 10.65
N GLN A 165 12.88 -4.67 11.68
CA GLN A 165 13.34 -5.27 12.94
C GLN A 165 12.22 -6.04 13.65
N SER A 166 10.99 -5.50 13.68
CA SER A 166 9.84 -6.21 14.26
C SER A 166 9.56 -7.54 13.56
N LEU A 167 9.67 -7.60 12.23
CA LEU A 167 9.53 -8.83 11.46
C LEU A 167 10.64 -9.84 11.78
N LYS A 168 11.89 -9.37 11.95
CA LYS A 168 13.02 -10.24 12.35
C LYS A 168 12.84 -10.80 13.76
N THR A 169 12.26 -10.03 14.66
CA THR A 169 11.93 -10.48 16.03
C THR A 169 10.79 -11.50 16.02
N ALA A 170 9.74 -11.28 15.21
CA ALA A 170 8.60 -12.20 15.13
C ALA A 170 8.92 -13.53 14.41
N LEU A 171 9.90 -13.54 13.51
CA LEU A 171 10.19 -14.70 12.65
C LEU A 171 10.64 -15.97 13.41
N PRO A 172 11.53 -15.90 14.43
CA PRO A 172 11.88 -17.04 15.27
C PRO A 172 10.69 -17.71 15.97
N ASP A 173 9.70 -16.90 16.38
CA ASP A 173 8.52 -17.34 17.12
C ASP A 173 7.41 -17.91 16.21
N ALA A 174 7.61 -17.85 14.89
CA ALA A 174 6.69 -18.37 13.91
C ALA A 174 6.52 -19.90 14.04
N SER A 175 5.29 -20.30 14.35
CA SER A 175 4.90 -21.66 14.68
C SER A 175 4.62 -22.55 13.46
N THR A 176 4.33 -21.94 12.30
CA THR A 176 3.89 -22.67 11.10
C THR A 176 4.68 -22.23 9.88
N SER A 177 4.80 -23.10 8.87
CA SER A 177 5.44 -22.75 7.59
C SER A 177 4.72 -21.59 6.90
N ALA A 178 3.40 -21.49 7.03
CA ALA A 178 2.61 -20.39 6.46
C ALA A 178 2.96 -19.05 7.11
N GLU A 179 3.07 -18.99 8.44
CA GLU A 179 3.50 -17.80 9.17
C GLU A 179 4.94 -17.41 8.84
N LYS A 180 5.85 -18.39 8.78
CA LYS A 180 7.23 -18.14 8.34
C LYS A 180 7.28 -17.57 6.92
N ASN A 181 6.48 -18.12 6.00
CA ASN A 181 6.43 -17.61 4.63
C ASN A 181 5.87 -16.18 4.60
N LEU A 182 4.79 -15.91 5.33
CA LEU A 182 4.22 -14.56 5.45
C LEU A 182 5.27 -13.55 5.94
N LEU A 183 5.98 -13.84 7.03
CA LEU A 183 6.99 -12.94 7.58
C LEU A 183 8.19 -12.77 6.65
N ASN A 184 8.64 -13.84 5.98
CA ASN A 184 9.73 -13.75 5.00
C ASN A 184 9.31 -12.95 3.74
N THR A 185 8.07 -13.08 3.30
CA THR A 185 7.52 -12.26 2.21
C THR A 185 7.50 -10.79 2.60
N ALA A 186 7.00 -10.45 3.81
CA ALA A 186 7.00 -9.09 4.31
C ALA A 186 8.42 -8.50 4.43
N ILE A 187 9.40 -9.30 4.91
CA ILE A 187 10.82 -8.92 4.94
C ILE A 187 11.32 -8.63 3.52
N SER A 188 11.02 -9.49 2.56
CA SER A 188 11.46 -9.32 1.18
C SER A 188 10.84 -8.08 0.52
N ASN A 189 9.56 -7.80 0.82
CA ASN A 189 8.85 -6.63 0.32
C ASN A 189 9.49 -5.33 0.82
N ILE A 190 9.80 -5.24 2.12
CA ILE A 190 10.40 -4.03 2.69
C ILE A 190 11.86 -3.84 2.25
N GLU A 191 12.62 -4.92 2.09
CA GLU A 191 13.98 -4.89 1.52
C GLU A 191 13.96 -4.41 0.06
N LEU A 192 13.02 -4.91 -0.75
CA LEU A 192 12.85 -4.49 -2.14
C LEU A 192 12.48 -3.00 -2.22
N PHE A 193 11.59 -2.54 -1.35
CA PHE A 193 11.23 -1.13 -1.27
C PHE A 193 12.43 -0.24 -0.89
N ALA A 194 13.18 -0.63 0.15
CA ALA A 194 14.38 0.10 0.58
C ALA A 194 15.44 0.21 -0.53
N LYS A 195 15.62 -0.85 -1.32
CA LYS A 195 16.49 -0.84 -2.50
C LYS A 195 15.99 0.12 -3.59
N ASN A 196 14.67 0.22 -3.78
CA ASN A 196 14.11 1.15 -4.78
C ASN A 196 14.23 2.62 -4.36
N ILE A 197 14.17 2.94 -3.06
CA ILE A 197 14.43 4.31 -2.58
C ILE A 197 15.90 4.69 -2.86
N SER A 198 16.86 3.83 -2.50
CA SER A 198 18.28 4.17 -2.62
C SER A 198 18.77 4.36 -4.06
N VAL A 199 18.11 3.71 -5.03
CA VAL A 199 18.41 3.90 -6.46
C VAL A 199 17.90 5.25 -6.97
N ASN A 200 16.76 5.74 -6.49
CA ASN A 200 16.14 6.98 -6.98
C ASN A 200 16.69 8.25 -6.28
N SER A 201 17.61 8.13 -5.32
CA SER A 201 18.26 9.25 -4.63
C SER A 201 19.63 9.65 -5.22
N ASN A 202 20.07 9.02 -6.32
CA ASN A 202 21.29 9.35 -7.07
C ASN A 202 20.97 9.92 -8.44
#